data_AF-A0AAU9I9R2-F1
#
_entry.id   AF-A0AAU9I9R2-F1
#
_cell.length_a   1.000
_cell.length_b   1.000
_cell.length_c   1.000
_cell.angle_alpha   90.00
_cell.angle_beta   90.00
_cell.angle_gamma   90.00
#
_symmetry.space_group_name_H-M   'P 1'
#
loop_
_entity.id
_entity.type
_entity.pdbx_description
1 polymer ?
#
loop_
_entity_poly.entity_id
_entity_poly.type
_entity_poly.pdbx_seq_one_letter_code
_entity_poly.pdbx_strand_id
1 'polypeptide(L)'
;MSQFATENFLKKIADLQSEIKIKEAQIYDQLKNQRKLEIDLEAMKKRYKEKEYENRRILEDNHRLRARFKEIGTFNFGENNEINAEMMEKEIIRRNEEIKRLQDQLKSQEKDFKTKLDGETRRLSKLVAEGDRKLIELKKFIKNSTEPKEENNVDPQFLTMLSELKEENKFLKQELAQKTIDPCMEDRIKELEEMQAVIIQENNRMKEELQSSLKDKGSGAYTISREINRISKDVHSLFEILNAFISGKEIPIRLLLTVQEPDIPSLYQMDRDFQTIRNDLNEIRTMIADYHAEQTGNNMCNTQ
;
A
#
# COMPACT_ATOMS: atom_id res chain seq x y z
N MET A 1 38.03 59.29 -66.17
CA MET A 1 36.70 58.75 -65.80
C MET A 1 36.63 57.22 -65.79
N SER A 2 37.47 56.44 -66.51
CA SER A 2 37.35 54.97 -66.48
C SER A 2 37.90 54.29 -65.22
N GLN A 3 38.93 54.83 -64.55
CA GLN A 3 39.49 54.23 -63.32
C GLN A 3 38.51 54.18 -62.14
N PHE A 4 37.71 55.24 -61.93
CA PHE A 4 36.69 55.31 -60.86
C PHE A 4 35.55 54.30 -61.06
N ALA A 5 35.19 54.02 -62.31
CA ALA A 5 34.21 52.98 -62.62
C ALA A 5 34.79 51.60 -62.25
N THR A 6 36.04 51.33 -62.64
CA THR A 6 36.73 50.06 -62.35
C THR A 6 36.87 49.80 -60.85
N GLU A 7 37.21 50.81 -60.04
CA GLU A 7 37.31 50.68 -58.57
C GLU A 7 35.97 50.35 -57.91
N ASN A 8 34.88 50.99 -58.34
CA ASN A 8 33.53 50.67 -57.85
C ASN A 8 33.09 49.25 -58.25
N PHE A 9 33.46 48.79 -59.44
CA PHE A 9 33.22 47.40 -59.86
C PHE A 9 34.01 46.40 -59.01
N LEU A 10 35.29 46.66 -58.75
CA LEU A 10 36.13 45.79 -57.93
C LEU A 10 35.64 45.72 -56.47
N LYS A 11 35.21 46.85 -55.90
CA LYS A 11 34.61 46.88 -54.56
C LYS A 11 33.33 46.03 -54.49
N LYS A 12 32.45 46.17 -55.48
CA LYS A 12 31.21 45.39 -55.55
C LYS A 12 31.48 43.88 -55.72
N ILE A 13 32.52 43.50 -56.47
CA ILE A 13 32.96 42.11 -56.57
C ILE A 13 33.47 41.60 -55.22
N ALA A 14 34.26 42.39 -54.49
CA ALA A 14 34.75 42.02 -53.17
C ALA A 14 33.61 41.86 -52.14
N ASP A 15 32.63 42.76 -52.17
CA ASP A 15 31.43 42.68 -51.31
C ASP A 15 30.62 41.41 -51.61
N LEU A 16 30.40 41.09 -52.90
CA LEU A 16 29.73 39.85 -53.32
C LEU A 16 30.53 38.60 -52.93
N GLN A 17 31.85 38.63 -53.02
CA GLN A 17 32.70 37.52 -52.57
C GLN A 17 32.65 37.32 -51.05
N SER A 18 32.55 38.41 -50.28
CA SER A 18 32.36 38.35 -48.83
C SER A 18 31.00 37.76 -48.47
N GLU A 19 29.95 38.20 -49.16
CA GLU A 19 28.59 37.68 -48.98
C GLU A 19 28.50 36.18 -49.32
N ILE A 20 29.15 35.74 -50.40
CA ILE A 20 29.26 34.32 -50.76
C ILE A 20 29.90 33.53 -49.62
N LYS A 21 31.03 33.99 -49.06
CA LYS A 21 31.70 33.31 -47.94
C LYS A 21 30.82 33.20 -46.69
N ILE A 22 30.06 34.25 -46.38
CA ILE A 22 29.10 34.23 -45.26
C ILE A 22 28.00 33.21 -45.52
N LYS A 23 27.47 33.16 -46.75
CA LYS A 23 26.44 32.18 -47.14
C LYS A 23 26.97 30.75 -47.13
N GLU A 24 28.20 30.52 -47.57
CA GLU A 24 28.87 29.21 -47.50
C GLU A 24 29.02 28.74 -46.04
N ALA A 25 29.44 29.62 -45.14
CA ALA A 25 29.52 29.31 -43.71
C ALA A 25 28.15 28.98 -43.11
N GLN A 26 27.11 29.76 -43.45
CA GLN A 26 25.73 29.50 -43.02
C GLN A 26 25.22 28.14 -43.51
N ILE A 27 25.47 27.78 -44.77
CA ILE A 27 25.10 26.49 -45.33
C ILE A 27 25.83 25.35 -44.61
N TYR A 28 27.12 25.52 -44.35
CA TYR A 28 27.90 24.52 -43.62
C TYR A 28 27.36 24.27 -42.21
N ASP A 29 27.03 25.33 -41.47
CA ASP A 29 26.44 25.22 -40.13
C ASP A 29 25.05 24.58 -40.16
N GLN A 30 24.22 24.90 -41.16
CA GLN A 30 22.93 24.25 -41.36
C GLN A 30 23.07 22.76 -41.65
N LEU A 31 24.01 22.37 -42.53
CA LEU A 31 24.29 20.96 -42.83
C LEU A 31 24.79 20.19 -41.59
N LYS A 32 25.62 20.83 -40.77
CA LYS A 32 26.09 20.24 -39.50
C LYS A 32 24.94 20.04 -38.52
N ASN A 33 24.05 21.02 -38.38
CA ASN A 33 22.87 20.92 -37.52
C ASN A 33 21.88 19.86 -38.04
N GLN A 34 21.69 19.77 -39.36
CA GLN A 34 20.85 18.76 -39.98
C GLN A 34 21.37 17.35 -39.66
N ARG A 35 22.68 17.09 -39.81
CA ARG A 35 23.28 15.80 -39.44
C ARG A 35 23.08 15.46 -37.97
N LYS A 36 23.21 16.45 -37.07
CA LYS A 36 22.96 16.24 -35.64
C LYS A 36 21.50 15.84 -35.38
N LEU A 37 20.55 16.54 -36.00
CA LEU A 37 19.13 16.20 -35.90
C LEU A 37 18.81 14.81 -36.46
N GLU A 38 19.45 14.40 -37.56
CA GLU A 38 19.29 13.05 -38.12
C GLU A 38 19.78 11.96 -37.15
N ILE A 39 20.92 12.18 -36.48
CA ILE A 39 21.44 11.28 -35.43
C ILE A 39 20.47 11.20 -34.24
N ASP A 40 20.00 12.34 -33.75
CA ASP A 40 19.06 12.40 -32.62
C ASP A 40 17.74 11.72 -32.96
N LEU A 41 17.24 11.88 -34.19
CA LEU A 41 16.02 11.26 -34.67
C LEU A 41 16.15 9.74 -34.75
N GLU A 42 17.29 9.22 -35.21
CA GLU A 42 17.56 7.78 -35.23
C GLU A 42 17.68 7.20 -33.81
N ALA A 43 18.33 7.93 -32.89
CA ALA A 43 18.40 7.54 -31.48
C ALA A 43 17.01 7.49 -30.83
N MET A 44 16.14 8.47 -31.12
CA MET A 44 14.76 8.50 -30.62
C MET A 44 13.91 7.37 -31.22
N LYS A 45 14.05 7.06 -32.51
CA LYS A 45 13.39 5.90 -33.14
C LYS A 45 13.79 4.59 -32.48
N LYS A 46 15.08 4.42 -32.15
CA LYS A 46 15.56 3.23 -31.43
C LYS A 46 14.94 3.11 -30.05
N ARG A 47 14.95 4.19 -29.26
CA ARG A 47 14.31 4.23 -27.93
C ARG A 47 12.81 3.95 -27.99
N TYR A 48 12.13 4.47 -29.01
CA TYR A 48 10.71 4.21 -29.23
C TYR A 48 10.44 2.73 -29.49
N LYS A 49 11.24 2.08 -30.36
CA LYS A 49 11.14 0.62 -30.60
C LYS A 49 11.41 -0.22 -29.35
N GLU A 50 12.39 0.17 -28.53
CA GLU A 50 12.66 -0.48 -27.25
C GLU A 50 11.46 -0.36 -26.29
N LYS A 51 10.82 0.81 -26.22
CA LYS A 51 9.61 1.02 -25.43
C LYS A 51 8.39 0.27 -25.95
N GLU A 52 8.23 0.14 -27.26
CA GLU A 52 7.17 -0.71 -27.85
C GLU A 52 7.36 -2.20 -27.52
N TYR A 53 8.62 -2.65 -27.47
CA TYR A 53 8.94 -4.02 -27.04
C TYR A 53 8.62 -4.23 -25.56
N GLU A 54 9.03 -3.29 -24.70
CA GLU A 54 8.72 -3.32 -23.27
C GLU A 54 7.20 -3.30 -23.00
N ASN A 55 6.45 -2.47 -23.73
CA ASN A 55 5.00 -2.39 -23.59
C ASN A 55 4.30 -3.69 -24.04
N ARG A 56 4.76 -4.31 -25.13
CA ARG A 56 4.27 -5.63 -25.56
C ARG A 56 4.53 -6.70 -24.51
N ARG A 57 5.75 -6.73 -23.93
CA ARG A 57 6.09 -7.65 -22.85
C ARG A 57 5.18 -7.46 -21.63
N ILE A 58 4.94 -6.22 -21.23
CA ILE A 58 4.04 -5.90 -20.10
C ILE A 58 2.61 -6.34 -20.41
N LEU A 59 2.11 -6.14 -21.63
CA LEU A 59 0.79 -6.62 -22.05
C LEU A 59 0.68 -8.14 -21.98
N GLU A 60 1.70 -8.87 -22.45
CA GLU A 60 1.76 -10.33 -22.35
C GLU A 60 1.77 -10.80 -20.89
N ASP A 61 2.57 -10.17 -20.03
CA ASP A 61 2.60 -10.47 -18.60
C ASP A 61 1.25 -10.18 -17.93
N ASN A 62 0.58 -9.08 -18.31
CA ASN A 62 -0.77 -8.77 -17.85
C ASN A 62 -1.79 -9.82 -18.30
N HIS A 63 -1.71 -10.28 -19.55
CA HIS A 63 -2.56 -11.35 -20.05
C HIS A 63 -2.33 -12.67 -19.31
N ARG A 64 -1.07 -13.02 -19.03
CA ARG A 64 -0.72 -14.20 -18.23
C ARG A 64 -1.23 -14.10 -16.79
N LEU A 65 -1.10 -12.94 -16.16
CA LEU A 65 -1.64 -12.69 -14.83
C LEU A 65 -3.17 -12.79 -14.83
N ARG A 66 -3.86 -12.19 -15.81
CA ARG A 66 -5.31 -12.31 -15.97
C ARG A 66 -5.74 -13.76 -16.19
N ALA A 67 -4.99 -14.53 -16.96
CA ALA A 67 -5.24 -15.96 -17.16
C ALA A 67 -5.08 -16.72 -15.84
N ARG A 68 -4.02 -16.48 -15.07
CA ARG A 68 -3.85 -17.05 -13.72
C ARG A 68 -4.96 -16.64 -12.76
N PHE A 69 -5.39 -15.38 -12.80
CA PHE A 69 -6.55 -14.92 -12.01
C PHE A 69 -7.85 -15.56 -12.46
N LYS A 70 -8.03 -15.87 -13.75
CA LYS A 70 -9.16 -16.64 -14.26
C LYS A 70 -9.07 -18.13 -13.93
N GLU A 71 -7.87 -18.70 -13.82
CA GLU A 71 -7.68 -20.09 -13.36
C GLU A 71 -7.97 -20.20 -11.86
N ILE A 72 -7.42 -19.27 -11.06
CA ILE A 72 -7.76 -19.10 -9.64
C ILE A 72 -9.25 -18.73 -9.47
N GLY A 73 -9.79 -17.97 -10.42
CA GLY A 73 -11.16 -17.50 -10.50
C GLY A 73 -12.00 -18.23 -11.55
N THR A 74 -11.85 -19.55 -11.68
CA THR A 74 -12.88 -20.41 -12.32
C THR A 74 -14.08 -20.54 -11.40
N PHE A 75 -14.59 -19.37 -10.99
CA PHE A 75 -15.91 -19.09 -10.52
C PHE A 75 -16.43 -18.06 -11.52
N ASN A 76 -17.12 -18.55 -12.55
CA ASN A 76 -17.59 -17.71 -13.64
C ASN A 76 -18.47 -16.58 -13.09
N PHE A 77 -18.05 -15.35 -13.32
CA PHE A 77 -18.86 -14.13 -13.18
C PHE A 77 -19.88 -14.06 -14.33
N GLY A 78 -20.78 -15.04 -14.37
CA GLY A 78 -21.89 -15.13 -15.32
C GLY A 78 -23.11 -15.72 -14.63
N GLU A 79 -24.13 -14.89 -14.47
CA GLU A 79 -25.56 -15.21 -14.23
C GLU A 79 -26.04 -15.80 -12.90
N ASN A 80 -25.20 -16.16 -11.92
CA ASN A 80 -25.67 -16.64 -10.60
C ASN A 80 -25.13 -15.82 -9.40
N ASN A 81 -25.52 -14.55 -9.29
CA ASN A 81 -25.03 -13.65 -8.24
C ASN A 81 -25.40 -14.07 -6.80
N GLU A 82 -26.54 -14.74 -6.58
CA GLU A 82 -26.97 -15.14 -5.22
C GLU A 82 -26.24 -16.38 -4.70
N ILE A 83 -26.05 -17.40 -5.55
CA ILE A 83 -25.31 -18.63 -5.18
C ILE A 83 -23.83 -18.32 -4.94
N ASN A 84 -23.27 -17.36 -5.70
CA ASN A 84 -21.88 -16.92 -5.53
C ASN A 84 -21.67 -16.13 -4.24
N ALA A 85 -22.64 -15.31 -3.82
CA ALA A 85 -22.58 -14.60 -2.54
C ALA A 85 -22.60 -15.57 -1.35
N GLU A 86 -23.49 -16.57 -1.38
CA GLU A 86 -23.56 -17.60 -0.32
C GLU A 86 -22.31 -18.47 -0.23
N MET A 87 -21.70 -18.84 -1.36
CA MET A 87 -20.44 -19.60 -1.33
C MET A 87 -19.26 -18.76 -0.85
N MET A 88 -19.23 -17.46 -1.20
CA MET A 88 -18.21 -16.55 -0.71
C MET A 88 -18.38 -16.30 0.80
N GLU A 89 -19.62 -16.20 1.28
CA GLU A 89 -19.93 -16.10 2.71
C GLU A 89 -19.48 -17.36 3.47
N LYS A 90 -19.74 -18.56 2.92
CA LYS A 90 -19.26 -19.83 3.51
C LYS A 90 -17.74 -19.93 3.54
N GLU A 91 -17.05 -19.49 2.49
CA GLU A 91 -15.58 -19.48 2.47
C GLU A 91 -15.02 -18.44 3.45
N ILE A 92 -15.64 -17.26 3.57
CA ILE A 92 -15.27 -16.26 4.59
C ILE A 92 -15.44 -16.83 6.00
N ILE A 93 -16.55 -17.52 6.28
CA ILE A 93 -16.78 -18.19 7.57
C ILE A 93 -15.68 -19.22 7.83
N ARG A 94 -15.37 -20.08 6.85
CA ARG A 94 -14.32 -21.10 6.97
C ARG A 94 -12.95 -20.49 7.24
N ARG A 95 -12.60 -19.41 6.55
CA ARG A 95 -11.33 -18.68 6.76
C ARG A 95 -11.29 -18.00 8.12
N ASN A 96 -12.39 -17.44 8.59
CA ASN A 96 -12.48 -16.86 9.94
C ASN A 96 -12.33 -17.94 11.03
N GLU A 97 -12.88 -19.13 10.82
CA GLU A 97 -12.66 -20.27 11.72
C GLU A 97 -11.20 -20.73 11.73
N GLU A 98 -10.55 -20.76 10.57
CA GLU A 98 -9.13 -21.09 10.44
C GLU A 98 -8.25 -20.06 11.16
N ILE A 99 -8.53 -18.76 10.97
CA ILE A 99 -7.86 -17.67 11.69
C ILE A 99 -8.05 -17.84 13.20
N LYS A 100 -9.26 -18.14 13.66
CA LYS A 100 -9.54 -18.37 15.08
C LYS A 100 -8.73 -19.55 15.63
N ARG A 101 -8.65 -20.67 14.91
CA ARG A 101 -7.81 -21.82 15.29
C ARG A 101 -6.33 -21.46 15.38
N LEU A 102 -5.82 -20.68 14.42
CA LEU A 102 -4.43 -20.22 14.44
C LEU A 102 -4.17 -19.27 15.62
N GLN A 103 -5.12 -18.39 15.95
CA GLN A 103 -5.02 -17.53 17.13
C GLN A 103 -5.03 -18.32 18.44
N ASP A 104 -5.86 -19.36 18.54
CA ASP A 104 -5.89 -20.24 19.71
C ASP A 104 -4.60 -21.07 19.84
N GLN A 105 -4.04 -21.54 18.73
CA GLN A 105 -2.73 -22.20 18.71
C GLN A 105 -1.61 -21.25 19.16
N LEU A 106 -1.62 -20.00 18.69
CA LEU A 106 -0.64 -18.98 19.09
C LEU A 106 -0.70 -18.73 20.61
N LYS A 107 -1.90 -18.53 21.16
CA LYS A 107 -2.10 -18.37 22.62
C LYS A 107 -1.63 -19.58 23.41
N SER A 108 -1.85 -20.79 22.90
CA SER A 108 -1.36 -22.02 23.54
C SER A 108 0.17 -22.05 23.57
N GLN A 109 0.81 -21.73 22.46
CA GLN A 109 2.27 -21.68 22.36
C GLN A 109 2.87 -20.61 23.28
N GLU A 110 2.28 -19.41 23.33
CA GLU A 110 2.69 -18.36 24.26
C GLU A 110 2.63 -18.81 25.73
N LYS A 111 1.57 -19.53 26.10
CA LYS A 111 1.42 -20.08 27.46
C LYS A 111 2.47 -21.15 27.76
N ASP A 112 2.76 -22.03 26.80
CA ASP A 112 3.79 -23.06 26.93
C ASP A 112 5.19 -22.44 27.05
N PHE A 113 5.50 -21.43 26.24
CA PHE A 113 6.76 -20.70 26.32
C PHE A 113 6.90 -20.00 27.67
N LYS A 114 5.86 -19.30 28.13
CA LYS A 114 5.88 -18.65 29.45
C LYS A 114 6.12 -19.66 30.58
N THR A 115 5.46 -20.81 30.53
CA THR A 115 5.63 -21.87 31.54
C THR A 115 7.05 -22.45 31.54
N LYS A 116 7.62 -22.69 30.35
CA LYS A 116 9.02 -23.15 30.21
C LYS A 116 10.00 -22.10 30.74
N LEU A 117 9.81 -20.85 30.38
CA LEU A 117 10.68 -19.74 30.76
C LEU A 117 10.63 -19.49 32.28
N ASP A 118 9.45 -19.54 32.90
CA ASP A 118 9.30 -19.45 34.36
C ASP A 118 9.97 -20.64 35.08
N GLY A 119 9.86 -21.85 34.51
CA GLY A 119 10.53 -23.05 35.05
C GLY A 119 12.05 -22.95 35.00
N GLU A 120 12.59 -22.48 33.88
CA GLU A 120 14.03 -22.31 33.67
C GLU A 120 14.60 -21.18 34.53
N THR A 121 13.86 -20.07 34.66
CA THR A 121 14.20 -18.96 35.57
C THR A 121 14.28 -19.46 37.01
N ARG A 122 13.29 -20.23 37.48
CA ARG A 122 13.31 -20.82 38.83
C ARG A 122 14.50 -21.76 39.04
N ARG A 123 14.84 -22.56 38.04
CA ARG A 123 16.00 -23.46 38.09
C ARG A 123 17.31 -22.67 38.21
N LEU A 124 17.48 -21.64 37.40
CA LEU A 124 18.65 -20.76 37.45
C LEU A 124 18.74 -20.01 38.79
N SER A 125 17.63 -19.49 39.32
CA SER A 125 17.61 -18.85 40.64
C SER A 125 18.03 -19.81 41.77
N LYS A 126 17.65 -21.09 41.70
CA LYS A 126 18.11 -22.11 42.67
C LYS A 126 19.62 -22.34 42.57
N LEU A 127 20.15 -22.48 41.35
CA LEU A 127 21.59 -22.65 41.13
C LEU A 127 22.40 -21.46 41.63
N VAL A 128 21.92 -20.24 41.40
CA VAL A 128 22.55 -19.02 41.93
C VAL A 128 22.54 -19.03 43.46
N ALA A 129 21.40 -19.32 44.09
CA ALA A 129 21.29 -19.39 45.54
C ALA A 129 22.18 -20.49 46.16
N GLU A 130 22.33 -21.63 45.49
CA GLU A 130 23.28 -22.69 45.89
C GLU A 130 24.73 -22.24 45.74
N GLY A 131 25.06 -21.55 44.65
CA GLY A 131 26.36 -20.92 44.44
C GLY A 131 26.71 -19.91 45.54
N ASP A 132 25.77 -19.04 45.89
CA ASP A 132 25.94 -18.04 46.95
C ASP A 132 26.14 -18.70 48.33
N ARG A 133 25.38 -19.77 48.63
CA ARG A 133 25.58 -20.53 49.87
C ARG A 133 26.96 -21.14 49.97
N LYS A 134 27.42 -21.80 48.90
CA LYS A 134 28.78 -22.36 48.83
C LYS A 134 29.84 -21.28 49.00
N LEU A 135 29.62 -20.10 48.42
CA LEU A 135 30.54 -18.96 48.51
C LEU A 135 30.60 -18.38 49.93
N ILE A 136 29.46 -18.34 50.63
CA ILE A 136 29.39 -17.97 52.06
C ILE A 136 30.11 -19.01 52.93
N GLU A 137 29.92 -20.30 52.68
CA GLU A 137 30.61 -21.38 53.39
C GLU A 137 32.13 -21.32 53.18
N LEU A 138 32.59 -21.11 51.94
CA LEU A 138 34.01 -20.90 51.65
C LEU A 138 34.56 -19.66 52.37
N LYS A 139 33.83 -18.54 52.37
CA LYS A 139 34.24 -17.34 53.10
C LYS A 139 34.33 -17.58 54.61
N LYS A 140 33.41 -18.33 55.19
CA LYS A 140 33.47 -18.74 56.62
C LYS A 140 34.65 -19.67 56.88
N PHE A 141 34.91 -20.63 56.01
CA PHE A 141 36.05 -21.54 56.12
C PHE A 141 37.38 -20.77 56.10
N ILE A 142 37.56 -19.85 55.14
CA ILE A 142 38.75 -18.99 55.05
C ILE A 142 38.90 -18.12 56.30
N LYS A 143 37.80 -17.59 56.84
CA LYS A 143 37.81 -16.75 58.05
C LYS A 143 38.14 -17.54 59.32
N ASN A 144 37.67 -18.79 59.42
CA ASN A 144 37.99 -19.68 60.54
C ASN A 144 39.40 -20.28 60.42
N SER A 145 39.95 -20.36 59.21
CA SER A 145 41.33 -20.79 58.96
C SER A 145 42.36 -19.67 59.10
N THR A 146 41.93 -18.42 59.34
CA THR A 146 42.79 -17.25 59.55
C THR A 146 42.81 -16.75 61.01
N GLU A 147 42.30 -17.52 61.97
CA GLU A 147 42.71 -17.35 63.37
C GLU A 147 44.22 -17.68 63.49
N PRO A 148 45.01 -16.87 64.22
CA PRO A 148 46.46 -16.95 64.18
C PRO A 148 46.93 -18.17 64.97
N LYS A 149 47.08 -19.30 64.27
CA LYS A 149 48.01 -20.34 64.71
C LYS A 149 49.37 -20.02 64.11
N GLU A 150 50.34 -20.07 65.00
CA GLU A 150 51.75 -19.79 64.85
C GLU A 150 52.31 -20.13 63.47
N GLU A 151 53.18 -19.23 63.01
CA GLU A 151 54.08 -19.39 61.89
C GLU A 151 54.64 -20.81 61.83
N ASN A 152 54.60 -21.38 60.61
CA ASN A 152 55.15 -22.67 60.17
C ASN A 152 54.12 -23.76 59.93
N ASN A 153 53.40 -23.62 58.81
CA ASN A 153 53.15 -24.66 57.80
C ASN A 153 51.95 -24.23 56.96
N VAL A 154 52.18 -23.35 55.99
CA VAL A 154 51.27 -23.25 54.85
C VAL A 154 51.44 -24.55 54.07
N ASP A 155 50.48 -25.46 54.22
CA ASP A 155 50.48 -26.75 53.55
C ASP A 155 50.61 -26.52 52.02
N PRO A 156 51.61 -27.12 51.35
CA PRO A 156 51.84 -26.92 49.92
C PRO A 156 50.62 -27.28 49.05
N GLN A 157 49.69 -28.11 49.55
CA GLN A 157 48.42 -28.40 48.90
C GLN A 157 47.48 -27.19 48.81
N PHE A 158 47.46 -26.31 49.81
CA PHE A 158 46.64 -25.10 49.77
C PHE A 158 47.18 -24.07 48.79
N LEU A 159 48.50 -23.98 48.64
CA LEU A 159 49.13 -23.11 47.63
C LEU A 159 48.88 -23.61 46.21
N THR A 160 48.90 -24.94 45.99
CA THR A 160 48.55 -25.53 44.69
C THR A 160 47.07 -25.34 44.37
N MET A 161 46.17 -25.58 45.33
CA MET A 161 44.73 -25.36 45.14
C MET A 161 44.40 -23.88 44.88
N LEU A 162 45.09 -22.93 45.52
CA LEU A 162 44.96 -21.50 45.22
C LEU A 162 45.50 -21.13 43.84
N SER A 163 46.56 -21.81 43.37
CA SER A 163 47.10 -21.64 42.02
C SER A 163 46.12 -22.16 40.98
N GLU A 164 45.58 -23.36 41.18
CA GLU A 164 44.58 -23.99 40.30
C GLU A 164 43.31 -23.15 40.25
N LEU A 165 42.79 -22.70 41.39
CA LEU A 165 41.61 -21.81 41.44
C LEU A 165 41.89 -20.46 40.78
N LYS A 166 43.12 -19.92 40.83
CA LYS A 166 43.48 -18.69 40.12
C LYS A 166 43.57 -18.91 38.60
N GLU A 167 44.12 -20.04 38.16
CA GLU A 167 44.13 -20.41 36.75
C GLU A 167 42.73 -20.65 36.21
N GLU A 168 41.90 -21.38 36.95
CA GLU A 168 40.50 -21.64 36.59
C GLU A 168 39.69 -20.34 36.55
N ASN A 169 39.89 -19.42 37.50
CA ASN A 169 39.23 -18.11 37.48
C ASN A 169 39.73 -17.23 36.32
N LYS A 170 41.02 -17.33 35.95
CA LYS A 170 41.58 -16.64 34.77
C LYS A 170 41.01 -17.22 33.48
N PHE A 171 40.88 -18.54 33.39
CA PHE A 171 40.28 -19.24 32.27
C PHE A 171 38.80 -18.89 32.13
N LEU A 172 38.01 -18.95 33.21
CA LEU A 172 36.60 -18.56 33.22
C LEU A 172 36.40 -17.09 32.87
N LYS A 173 37.29 -16.18 33.30
CA LYS A 173 37.25 -14.77 32.89
C LYS A 173 37.58 -14.58 31.42
N GLN A 174 38.51 -15.35 30.86
CA GLN A 174 38.79 -15.33 29.42
C GLN A 174 37.62 -15.92 28.62
N GLU A 175 37.01 -17.00 29.10
CA GLU A 175 35.85 -17.63 28.47
C GLU A 175 34.60 -16.73 28.54
N LEU A 176 34.42 -15.99 29.64
CA LEU A 176 33.37 -14.98 29.78
C LEU A 176 33.62 -13.79 28.85
N ALA A 177 34.88 -13.34 28.73
CA ALA A 177 35.28 -12.26 27.81
C ALA A 177 35.15 -12.66 26.33
N GLN A 178 35.32 -13.94 26.00
CA GLN A 178 35.06 -14.52 24.67
C GLN A 178 33.57 -14.78 24.40
N LYS A 179 32.75 -14.94 25.45
CA LYS A 179 31.27 -15.08 25.33
C LYS A 179 30.53 -13.76 25.39
N THR A 180 31.13 -12.68 25.89
CA THR A 180 30.57 -11.33 25.78
C THR A 180 30.72 -10.85 24.35
N ILE A 181 29.59 -10.96 23.64
CA ILE A 181 29.34 -10.42 22.31
C ILE A 181 30.09 -11.20 21.23
N ASP A 182 29.42 -12.26 20.74
CA ASP A 182 29.68 -12.77 19.41
C ASP A 182 29.51 -11.59 18.44
N PRO A 183 30.56 -11.11 17.75
CA PRO A 183 30.46 -9.99 16.80
C PRO A 183 29.37 -10.25 15.75
N CYS A 184 29.11 -11.53 15.47
CA CYS A 184 28.01 -11.97 14.62
C CYS A 184 26.62 -11.53 15.11
N MET A 185 26.38 -11.45 16.43
CA MET A 185 25.10 -11.01 16.98
C MET A 185 24.89 -9.49 16.90
N GLU A 186 25.92 -8.69 17.14
CA GLU A 186 25.83 -7.23 16.95
C GLU A 186 25.60 -6.88 15.48
N ASP A 187 26.34 -7.53 14.57
CA ASP A 187 26.13 -7.37 13.14
C ASP A 187 24.73 -7.84 12.71
N ARG A 188 24.21 -8.91 13.32
CA ARG A 188 22.86 -9.42 13.05
C ARG A 188 21.77 -8.49 13.55
N ILE A 189 21.96 -7.86 14.71
CA ILE A 189 21.04 -6.84 15.23
C ILE A 189 21.03 -5.63 14.29
N LYS A 190 22.20 -5.22 13.81
CA LYS A 190 22.34 -4.12 12.85
C LYS A 190 21.67 -4.42 11.50
N GLU A 191 21.84 -5.63 10.96
CA GLU A 191 21.11 -6.10 9.77
C GLU A 191 19.58 -6.06 9.99
N LEU A 192 19.11 -6.49 11.17
CA LEU A 192 17.69 -6.48 11.50
C LEU A 192 17.13 -5.05 11.63
N GLU A 193 17.90 -4.12 12.19
CA GLU A 193 17.55 -2.70 12.27
C GLU A 193 17.50 -2.05 10.87
N GLU A 194 18.45 -2.36 9.99
CA GLU A 194 18.46 -1.90 8.60
C GLU A 194 17.27 -2.47 7.81
N MET A 195 16.98 -3.76 7.95
CA MET A 195 15.79 -4.38 7.35
C MET A 195 14.49 -3.76 7.87
N GLN A 196 14.41 -3.46 9.18
CA GLN A 196 13.25 -2.80 9.77
C GLN A 196 13.05 -1.40 9.18
N ALA A 197 14.13 -0.63 9.00
CA ALA A 197 14.08 0.69 8.38
C ALA A 197 13.56 0.63 6.93
N VAL A 198 14.04 -0.34 6.14
CA VAL A 198 13.57 -0.57 4.77
C VAL A 198 12.08 -0.93 4.74
N ILE A 199 11.64 -1.83 5.61
CA ILE A 199 10.22 -2.23 5.69
C ILE A 199 9.34 -1.05 6.11
N ILE A 200 9.78 -0.21 7.06
CA ILE A 200 9.04 0.99 7.46
C ILE A 200 8.93 1.97 6.28
N GLN A 201 10.03 2.19 5.55
CA GLN A 201 10.04 3.05 4.38
C GLN A 201 9.10 2.53 3.28
N GLU A 202 9.13 1.23 3.00
CA GLU A 202 8.28 0.58 2.00
C GLU A 202 6.80 0.62 2.42
N ASN A 203 6.50 0.46 3.72
CA ASN A 203 5.14 0.57 4.26
C ASN A 203 4.61 2.00 4.15
N ASN A 204 5.44 3.01 4.43
CA ASN A 204 5.08 4.41 4.22
C ASN A 204 4.85 4.71 2.72
N ARG A 205 5.71 4.19 1.84
CA ARG A 205 5.54 4.31 0.39
C ARG A 205 4.24 3.67 -0.09
N MET A 206 3.92 2.45 0.40
CA MET A 206 2.66 1.77 0.09
C MET A 206 1.45 2.54 0.62
N LYS A 207 1.52 3.15 1.81
CA LYS A 207 0.44 4.01 2.33
C LYS A 207 0.24 5.25 1.47
N GLU A 208 1.32 5.88 1.00
CA GLU A 208 1.25 7.02 0.08
C GLU A 208 0.68 6.61 -1.28
N GLU A 209 1.11 5.47 -1.84
CA GLU A 209 0.56 4.88 -3.06
C GLU A 209 -0.92 4.50 -2.91
N LEU A 210 -1.32 4.01 -1.74
CA LEU A 210 -2.73 3.71 -1.44
C LEU A 210 -3.55 5.00 -1.35
N GLN A 211 -3.03 6.05 -0.71
CA GLN A 211 -3.68 7.36 -0.63
C GLN A 211 -3.77 8.06 -1.98
N SER A 212 -2.73 7.98 -2.81
CA SER A 212 -2.75 8.53 -4.17
C SER A 212 -3.70 7.72 -5.06
N SER A 213 -3.71 6.39 -4.95
CA SER A 213 -4.68 5.54 -5.66
C SER A 213 -6.13 5.79 -5.21
N LEU A 214 -6.36 6.09 -3.92
CA LEU A 214 -7.67 6.49 -3.40
C LEU A 214 -8.08 7.88 -3.91
N LYS A 215 -7.13 8.80 -4.10
CA LYS A 215 -7.39 10.11 -4.74
C LYS A 215 -7.68 9.98 -6.23
N ASP A 216 -6.97 9.12 -6.95
CA ASP A 216 -7.16 8.88 -8.39
C ASP A 216 -8.41 8.05 -8.70
N LYS A 217 -8.77 7.07 -7.86
CA LYS A 217 -10.07 6.37 -7.92
C LYS A 217 -11.23 7.20 -7.38
N GLY A 218 -10.92 8.25 -6.62
CA GLY A 218 -11.87 9.19 -6.04
C GLY A 218 -12.50 10.16 -7.05
N SER A 219 -12.05 10.26 -8.30
CA SER A 219 -12.75 11.13 -9.27
C SER A 219 -13.98 10.44 -9.87
N GLY A 220 -13.89 9.14 -10.20
CA GLY A 220 -14.97 8.38 -10.82
C GLY A 220 -16.13 8.07 -9.87
N ALA A 221 -15.82 7.53 -8.69
CA ALA A 221 -16.85 7.10 -7.74
C ALA A 221 -17.61 8.29 -7.11
N TYR A 222 -16.96 9.42 -6.90
CA TYR A 222 -17.62 10.64 -6.44
C TYR A 222 -18.48 11.29 -7.53
N THR A 223 -18.05 11.22 -8.81
CA THR A 223 -18.87 11.69 -9.93
C THR A 223 -20.14 10.86 -10.06
N ILE A 224 -20.01 9.53 -10.00
CA ILE A 224 -21.16 8.60 -10.03
C ILE A 224 -22.06 8.81 -8.80
N SER A 225 -21.50 9.01 -7.61
CA SER A 225 -22.28 9.30 -6.39
C SER A 225 -23.09 10.59 -6.51
N ARG A 226 -22.53 11.61 -7.17
CA ARG A 226 -23.21 12.89 -7.41
C ARG A 226 -24.34 12.75 -8.43
N GLU A 227 -24.11 11.97 -9.49
CA GLU A 227 -25.14 11.67 -10.49
C GLU A 227 -26.29 10.86 -9.90
N ILE A 228 -26.00 9.82 -9.10
CA ILE A 228 -27.03 9.01 -8.44
C ILE A 228 -27.86 9.85 -7.47
N ASN A 229 -27.22 10.68 -6.65
CA ASN A 229 -27.94 11.55 -5.73
C ASN A 229 -28.88 12.53 -6.46
N ARG A 230 -28.41 13.11 -7.57
CA ARG A 230 -29.23 13.97 -8.43
C ARG A 230 -30.44 13.22 -8.98
N ILE A 231 -30.22 12.02 -9.53
CA ILE A 231 -31.31 11.16 -10.03
C ILE A 231 -32.30 10.85 -8.92
N SER A 232 -31.83 10.54 -7.71
CA SER A 232 -32.71 10.29 -6.56
C SER A 232 -33.60 11.47 -6.23
N LYS A 233 -33.05 12.70 -6.21
CA LYS A 233 -33.84 13.91 -5.95
C LYS A 233 -34.84 14.20 -7.07
N ASP A 234 -34.45 14.00 -8.33
CA ASP A 234 -35.31 14.24 -9.49
C ASP A 234 -36.48 13.25 -9.51
N VAL A 235 -36.22 11.96 -9.25
CA VAL A 235 -37.24 10.91 -9.15
C VAL A 235 -38.20 11.18 -7.98
N HIS A 236 -37.66 11.56 -6.82
CA HIS A 236 -38.48 11.88 -5.65
C HIS A 236 -39.37 13.10 -5.89
N SER A 237 -38.84 14.14 -6.53
CA SER A 237 -39.62 15.32 -6.89
C SER A 237 -40.74 14.97 -7.86
N LEU A 238 -40.47 14.10 -8.84
CA LEU A 238 -41.49 13.61 -9.77
C LEU A 238 -42.59 12.83 -9.04
N PHE A 239 -42.23 11.97 -8.08
CA PHE A 239 -43.18 11.26 -7.23
C PHE A 239 -44.07 12.22 -6.45
N GLU A 240 -43.50 13.23 -5.78
CA GLU A 240 -44.28 14.22 -5.03
C GLU A 240 -45.23 15.02 -5.93
N ILE A 241 -44.79 15.39 -7.13
CA ILE A 241 -45.61 16.08 -8.13
C ILE A 241 -46.79 15.21 -8.57
N LEU A 242 -46.53 13.94 -8.92
CA LEU A 242 -47.58 13.01 -9.35
C LEU A 242 -48.59 12.74 -8.23
N ASN A 243 -48.10 12.54 -7.01
CA ASN A 243 -48.95 12.31 -5.85
C ASN A 243 -49.84 13.53 -5.54
N ALA A 244 -49.28 14.76 -5.63
CA ALA A 244 -50.04 15.99 -5.48
C ALA A 244 -51.10 16.14 -6.59
N PHE A 245 -50.73 15.82 -7.84
CA PHE A 245 -51.62 15.88 -9.00
C PHE A 245 -52.81 14.92 -8.86
N ILE A 246 -52.57 13.65 -8.52
CA ILE A 246 -53.62 12.64 -8.30
C ILE A 246 -54.50 13.01 -7.11
N SER A 247 -53.90 13.55 -6.05
CA SER A 247 -54.64 13.99 -4.85
C SER A 247 -55.42 15.30 -5.05
N GLY A 248 -55.32 15.96 -6.22
CA GLY A 248 -55.95 17.25 -6.49
C GLY A 248 -55.39 18.41 -5.64
N LYS A 249 -54.17 18.28 -5.13
CA LYS A 249 -53.50 19.30 -4.30
C LYS A 249 -52.65 20.23 -5.17
N GLU A 250 -52.51 21.48 -4.74
CA GLU A 250 -51.62 22.43 -5.41
C GLU A 250 -50.16 21.97 -5.36
N ILE A 251 -49.47 22.05 -6.50
CA ILE A 251 -48.06 21.68 -6.61
C ILE A 251 -47.19 22.87 -6.17
N PRO A 252 -46.36 22.74 -5.12
CA PRO A 252 -45.49 23.83 -4.69
C PRO A 252 -44.49 24.24 -5.77
N ILE A 253 -44.37 25.54 -6.06
CA ILE A 253 -43.42 26.08 -7.07
C ILE A 253 -41.97 25.64 -6.81
N ARG A 254 -41.58 25.45 -5.54
CA ARG A 254 -40.25 24.96 -5.15
C ARG A 254 -39.91 23.58 -5.73
N LEU A 255 -40.91 22.71 -5.92
CA LEU A 255 -40.75 21.38 -6.52
C LEU A 255 -40.54 21.48 -8.02
N LEU A 256 -41.11 22.49 -8.67
CA LEU A 256 -41.00 22.73 -10.11
C LEU A 256 -39.69 23.43 -10.51
N LEU A 257 -39.11 24.23 -9.61
CA LEU A 257 -37.95 25.07 -9.93
C LEU A 257 -36.60 24.42 -9.61
N THR A 258 -36.56 23.20 -9.04
CA THR A 258 -35.31 22.47 -8.71
C THR A 258 -34.22 23.37 -8.11
N VAL A 259 -34.60 24.30 -7.23
CA VAL A 259 -33.66 25.19 -6.56
C VAL A 259 -33.14 24.47 -5.31
N GLN A 260 -32.24 23.51 -5.50
CA GLN A 260 -31.45 22.97 -4.41
C GLN A 260 -29.98 23.17 -4.73
N GLU A 261 -29.26 23.83 -3.82
CA GLU A 261 -27.81 23.90 -3.86
C GLU A 261 -27.23 22.47 -3.87
N PRO A 262 -26.16 22.23 -4.64
CA PRO A 262 -25.57 20.90 -4.71
C PRO A 262 -24.80 20.62 -3.42
N ASP A 263 -25.48 20.03 -2.43
CA ASP A 263 -24.80 19.33 -1.36
C ASP A 263 -23.94 18.22 -1.97
N ILE A 264 -22.69 18.12 -1.52
CA ILE A 264 -21.76 17.08 -1.97
C ILE A 264 -22.17 15.79 -1.24
N PRO A 265 -22.75 14.78 -1.94
CA PRO A 265 -23.18 13.56 -1.28
C PRO A 265 -21.97 12.73 -0.86
N SER A 266 -22.10 12.09 0.29
CA SER A 266 -21.11 11.14 0.78
C SER A 266 -21.23 9.83 0.00
N LEU A 267 -20.11 9.16 -0.29
CA LEU A 267 -20.11 7.84 -0.93
C LEU A 267 -20.97 6.80 -0.18
N TYR A 268 -21.12 6.95 1.14
CA TYR A 268 -21.94 6.07 1.98
C TYR A 268 -23.46 6.31 1.84
N GLN A 269 -23.88 7.36 1.12
CA GLN A 269 -25.31 7.65 0.85
C GLN A 269 -25.82 6.97 -0.42
N MET A 270 -24.93 6.44 -1.27
CA MET A 270 -25.29 5.87 -2.58
C MET A 270 -26.31 4.72 -2.46
N ASP A 271 -26.16 3.82 -1.48
CA ASP A 271 -27.11 2.72 -1.25
C ASP A 271 -28.50 3.22 -0.84
N ARG A 272 -28.57 4.30 -0.06
CA ARG A 272 -29.84 4.92 0.34
C ARG A 272 -30.51 5.61 -0.84
N ASP A 273 -29.72 6.30 -1.67
CA ASP A 273 -30.22 6.95 -2.88
C ASP A 273 -30.78 5.90 -3.85
N PHE A 274 -30.11 4.75 -4.03
CA PHE A 274 -30.63 3.64 -4.83
C PHE A 274 -31.93 3.05 -4.28
N GLN A 275 -32.03 2.87 -2.95
CA GLN A 275 -33.27 2.39 -2.35
C GLN A 275 -34.42 3.38 -2.53
N THR A 276 -34.14 4.67 -2.39
CA THR A 276 -35.13 5.75 -2.59
C THR A 276 -35.63 5.76 -4.04
N ILE A 277 -34.71 5.74 -5.01
CA ILE A 277 -35.05 5.65 -6.44
C ILE A 277 -35.95 4.44 -6.71
N ARG A 278 -35.58 3.27 -6.19
CA ARG A 278 -36.33 2.03 -6.42
C ARG A 278 -37.75 2.09 -5.84
N ASN A 279 -37.89 2.62 -4.63
CA ASN A 279 -39.19 2.73 -3.97
C ASN A 279 -40.08 3.73 -4.71
N ASP A 280 -39.57 4.93 -4.98
CA ASP A 280 -40.33 6.00 -5.62
C ASP A 280 -40.75 5.62 -7.05
N LEU A 281 -39.88 4.96 -7.83
CA LEU A 281 -40.24 4.47 -9.17
C LEU A 281 -41.32 3.39 -9.13
N ASN A 282 -41.31 2.50 -8.13
CA ASN A 282 -42.35 1.49 -7.97
C ASN A 282 -43.70 2.13 -7.63
N GLU A 283 -43.70 3.13 -6.75
CA GLU A 283 -44.90 3.88 -6.40
C GLU A 283 -45.44 4.68 -7.60
N ILE A 284 -44.57 5.41 -8.32
CA ILE A 284 -44.93 6.12 -9.56
C ILE A 284 -45.57 5.16 -10.57
N ARG A 285 -44.97 3.98 -10.76
CA ARG A 285 -45.50 2.97 -11.68
C ARG A 285 -46.91 2.51 -11.28
N THR A 286 -47.14 2.33 -9.98
CA THR A 286 -48.45 1.92 -9.45
C THR A 286 -49.48 3.02 -9.68
N MET A 287 -49.14 4.27 -9.35
CA MET A 287 -49.99 5.44 -9.60
C MET A 287 -50.40 5.59 -11.07
N ILE A 288 -49.45 5.42 -12.00
CA ILE A 288 -49.73 5.48 -13.44
C ILE A 288 -50.63 4.33 -13.88
N ALA A 289 -50.42 3.12 -13.35
CA ALA A 289 -51.25 1.96 -13.67
C ALA A 289 -52.69 2.17 -13.18
N ASP A 290 -52.88 2.67 -11.96
CA ASP A 290 -54.19 2.97 -11.39
C ASP A 290 -54.91 4.04 -12.19
N TYR A 291 -54.20 5.11 -12.57
CA TYR A 291 -54.76 6.16 -13.44
C TYR A 291 -55.23 5.61 -14.79
N HIS A 292 -54.44 4.74 -15.42
CA HIS A 292 -54.83 4.12 -16.68
C HIS A 292 -56.00 3.15 -16.52
N ALA A 293 -56.07 2.41 -15.42
CA ALA A 293 -57.21 1.55 -15.10
C ALA A 293 -58.49 2.37 -14.92
N GLU A 294 -58.41 3.49 -14.20
CA GLU A 294 -59.53 4.43 -14.01
C GLU A 294 -60.00 5.04 -15.34
N GLN A 295 -59.08 5.55 -16.16
CA GLN A 295 -59.37 6.05 -17.51
C GLN A 295 -60.07 5.01 -18.38
N THR A 296 -59.57 3.77 -18.37
CA THR A 296 -60.13 2.68 -19.16
C THR A 296 -61.53 2.29 -18.66
N GLY A 297 -61.72 2.19 -17.35
CA GLY A 297 -63.01 1.93 -16.74
C GLY A 297 -64.04 3.02 -17.04
N ASN A 298 -63.63 4.28 -16.94
CA ASN A 298 -64.50 5.43 -17.23
C ASN A 298 -64.93 5.46 -18.71
N ASN A 299 -64.01 5.14 -19.63
CA ASN A 299 -64.33 5.05 -21.06
C ASN A 299 -65.31 3.92 -21.38
N MET A 300 -65.18 2.76 -20.71
CA MET A 300 -66.12 1.65 -20.87
C MET A 300 -67.51 1.95 -20.28
N CYS A 301 -67.58 2.68 -19.16
CA CYS A 301 -68.86 3.10 -18.56
C CYS A 301 -69.58 4.17 -19.39
N ASN A 302 -68.84 5.11 -20.01
CA ASN A 302 -69.44 6.16 -20.85
C ASN A 302 -69.85 5.70 -22.25
N THR A 303 -69.47 4.48 -22.66
CA THR A 303 -69.86 3.88 -23.94
C THR A 303 -71.00 2.86 -23.84
N GLN A 304 -71.58 2.65 -22.66
CA GLN A 304 -72.82 1.90 -22.43
C GLN A 304 -74.04 2.83 -22.35
#